data_AF-A0A7Z9QWP0-F1
#
_entry.id   AF-A0A7Z9QWP0-F1
#
_cell.length_a   1.000
_cell.length_b   1.000
_cell.length_c   1.000
_cell.angle_alpha   90.00
_cell.angle_beta   90.00
_cell.angle_gamma   90.00
#
_symmetry.space_group_name_H-M   'P 1'
#
loop_
_entity.id
_entity.type
_entity.pdbx_description
1 polymer ?
#
loop_
_entity_poly.entity_id
_entity_poly.type
_entity_poly.pdbx_seq_one_letter_code
_entity_poly.pdbx_strand_id
1 'polypeptide(L)'
;MMSMKFVGRFYAGKLHGRNSQALTRIGKTFLSQQHSSFRFQLLCLVFFIFSSSGFGQSTSVSATLTPDTIAVGQSGTFKITVSSNRRLEAIKPPELGSLLPSSFHAFYLGTQNQYNTINTQMSVSKTWSYSVIPQKEGSFTIPDIVFPLDGKNYQTRPITITVTPRIQPRNQTDPQKRTWSRNLFNDPFYGGTQKVEASIDNQSPYVGEQITYTFRYLHTAVLPSIDSPKYQSPPMNRFWKSQLGQQESKIEVISGTQFRVAEIKTALFPMMTGSITIDPATLSLPTSIGLSNWSTPRQLTTEAIKVDVRPLPETGKPTSFEGVVGKYQITSEVDQAKVKVGEAITMHVRISGTGNIETLPELKTPEMIDLTIYDPKITDVTQDTDGKIQGSRTYEYVIIPSKSGRFTIPVIEVFYFDPDKEKYEIMSTNQILLQILPGTTIESKITWSDSSTSATNEMNTETGLYKIFAWSFGVLFIGVIGIIYRIRVYNHQQSQVDQPKLQQQNAYTNVLTILDQAQSFTDLANAIYNYVGDSFDNSSVGLNPEIVKQQLRLGNVPELSIDEIVRILRECDMARFTPITSQDSELKTAVEQAKNVLEKIKEELGEKGYAKHANKVSR
;
A
#
# COMPACT_ATOMS: atom_id res chain seq x y z
N MET A 1 0.34 72.46 -22.12
CA MET A 1 -0.95 73.04 -22.53
C MET A 1 -1.92 72.85 -21.36
N MET A 2 -2.51 73.95 -20.84
CA MET A 2 -3.50 74.08 -19.73
C MET A 2 -3.10 73.51 -18.34
N SER A 3 -2.66 74.30 -17.35
CA SER A 3 -3.31 75.39 -16.57
C SER A 3 -4.52 74.93 -15.75
N MET A 4 -4.41 74.95 -14.42
CA MET A 4 -5.09 75.99 -13.61
C MET A 4 -4.67 75.97 -12.14
N LYS A 5 -4.28 77.16 -11.68
CA LYS A 5 -4.12 77.56 -10.28
C LYS A 5 -5.49 77.76 -9.63
N PHE A 6 -5.61 77.57 -8.32
CA PHE A 6 -6.56 78.35 -7.51
C PHE A 6 -5.97 78.74 -6.15
N VAL A 7 -6.31 79.96 -5.76
CA VAL A 7 -5.78 80.81 -4.68
C VAL A 7 -6.93 81.13 -3.72
N GLY A 8 -6.63 81.41 -2.44
CA GLY A 8 -7.53 82.10 -1.51
C GLY A 8 -7.45 81.53 -0.09
N ARG A 9 -6.73 82.07 0.92
CA ARG A 9 -6.53 83.44 1.46
C ARG A 9 -7.70 83.88 2.38
N PHE A 10 -7.38 84.06 3.68
CA PHE A 10 -7.84 85.08 4.67
C PHE A 10 -8.34 84.61 6.08
N TYR A 11 -7.55 85.04 7.09
CA TYR A 11 -7.88 85.66 8.42
C TYR A 11 -8.69 84.87 9.47
N ALA A 12 -8.52 85.03 10.79
CA ALA A 12 -7.58 85.68 11.70
C ALA A 12 -8.02 85.30 13.13
N GLY A 13 -7.12 85.21 14.12
CA GLY A 13 -7.56 85.02 15.51
C GLY A 13 -6.52 84.63 16.57
N LYS A 14 -5.55 85.52 16.80
CA LYS A 14 -4.81 85.77 18.07
C LYS A 14 -4.15 84.61 18.86
N LEU A 15 -2.81 84.66 18.82
CA LEU A 15 -1.83 83.99 19.68
C LEU A 15 -1.75 84.56 21.12
N HIS A 16 -1.43 83.66 22.06
CA HIS A 16 -0.48 83.79 23.18
C HIS A 16 -0.03 82.35 23.51
N GLY A 17 1.23 81.94 23.66
CA GLY A 17 2.55 82.53 23.52
C GLY A 17 3.59 81.40 23.71
N ARG A 18 4.83 81.62 23.25
CA ARG A 18 6.06 80.84 23.51
C ARG A 18 6.14 79.36 23.05
N ASN A 19 6.73 79.15 21.87
CA ASN A 19 8.00 78.42 21.66
C ASN A 19 8.20 78.10 20.17
N SER A 20 8.88 79.00 19.46
CA SER A 20 9.16 78.92 18.02
C SER A 20 10.38 78.04 17.68
N GLN A 21 10.41 76.80 18.17
CA GLN A 21 11.42 75.81 17.77
C GLN A 21 10.85 74.42 17.41
N ALA A 22 9.52 74.22 17.49
CA ALA A 22 8.90 72.93 17.18
C ALA A 22 8.39 72.80 15.72
N LEU A 23 8.12 73.90 15.02
CA LEU A 23 7.45 73.86 13.70
C LEU A 23 8.39 73.69 12.50
N THR A 24 9.68 73.97 12.64
CA THR A 24 10.70 73.71 11.59
C THR A 24 11.19 72.27 11.55
N ARG A 25 10.89 71.45 12.57
CA ARG A 25 11.28 70.03 12.61
C ARG A 25 10.24 69.08 12.01
N ILE A 26 8.96 69.47 11.97
CA ILE A 26 7.86 68.60 11.48
C ILE A 26 7.75 68.66 9.95
N GLY A 27 8.08 69.78 9.31
CA GLY A 27 8.06 69.90 7.84
C GLY A 27 9.17 69.11 7.13
N LYS A 28 10.33 68.92 7.76
CA LYS A 28 11.47 68.18 7.16
C LYS A 28 11.35 66.66 7.30
N THR A 29 10.68 66.16 8.34
CA THR A 29 10.41 64.72 8.48
C THR A 29 9.31 64.25 7.53
N PHE A 30 8.26 65.05 7.30
CA PHE A 30 7.16 64.68 6.41
C PHE A 30 7.58 64.61 4.93
N LEU A 31 8.44 65.53 4.48
CA LEU A 31 8.99 65.51 3.12
C LEU A 31 10.03 64.38 2.92
N SER A 32 10.70 63.90 3.98
CA SER A 32 11.64 62.77 3.86
C SER A 32 10.94 61.40 3.78
N GLN A 33 9.79 61.25 4.44
CA GLN A 33 9.02 60.00 4.44
C GLN A 33 8.28 59.76 3.12
N GLN A 34 7.78 60.81 2.47
CA GLN A 34 7.07 60.70 1.19
C GLN A 34 8.00 60.31 0.02
N HIS A 35 9.27 60.70 0.06
CA HIS A 35 10.26 60.26 -0.92
C HIS A 35 10.76 58.82 -0.67
N SER A 36 10.73 58.33 0.58
CA SER A 36 11.16 56.97 0.92
C SER A 36 10.15 55.91 0.46
N SER A 37 8.84 56.17 0.64
CA SER A 37 7.79 55.25 0.17
C SER A 37 7.69 55.20 -1.35
N PHE A 38 7.89 56.33 -2.04
CA PHE A 38 7.88 56.38 -3.50
C PHE A 38 9.12 55.70 -4.11
N ARG A 39 10.30 55.83 -3.47
CA ARG A 39 11.51 55.09 -3.87
C ARG A 39 11.36 53.59 -3.64
N PHE A 40 10.72 53.17 -2.54
CA PHE A 40 10.45 51.75 -2.27
C PHE A 40 9.42 51.17 -3.25
N GLN A 41 8.36 51.92 -3.58
CA GLN A 41 7.39 51.53 -4.60
C GLN A 41 7.99 51.46 -6.01
N LEU A 42 8.87 52.40 -6.38
CA LEU A 42 9.60 52.36 -7.65
C LEU A 42 10.59 51.20 -7.70
N LEU A 43 11.26 50.88 -6.58
CA LEU A 43 12.20 49.76 -6.49
C LEU A 43 11.47 48.40 -6.54
N CYS A 44 10.29 48.28 -5.93
CA CYS A 44 9.41 47.11 -6.10
C CYS A 44 8.87 47.00 -7.53
N LEU A 45 8.55 48.13 -8.19
CA LEU A 45 8.06 48.14 -9.58
C LEU A 45 9.18 47.77 -10.57
N VAL A 46 10.41 48.24 -10.34
CA VAL A 46 11.60 47.84 -11.12
C VAL A 46 11.96 46.36 -10.86
N PHE A 47 11.81 45.86 -9.63
CA PHE A 47 12.01 44.45 -9.32
C PHE A 47 10.93 43.55 -9.99
N PHE A 48 9.70 44.05 -10.12
CA PHE A 48 8.64 43.35 -10.85
C PHE A 48 8.85 43.38 -12.37
N ILE A 49 9.40 44.47 -12.92
CA ILE A 49 9.70 44.60 -14.35
C ILE A 49 10.95 43.79 -14.75
N PHE A 50 11.90 43.55 -13.84
CA PHE A 50 13.05 42.68 -14.07
C PHE A 50 12.79 41.19 -13.78
N SER A 51 11.61 40.83 -13.26
CA SER A 51 11.23 39.42 -13.00
C SER A 51 10.63 38.71 -14.23
N SER A 52 10.52 39.38 -15.38
CA SER A 52 9.97 38.82 -16.62
C SER A 52 11.04 38.30 -17.59
N SER A 53 12.09 37.67 -17.05
CA SER A 53 12.91 36.72 -17.82
C SER A 53 12.63 35.31 -17.33
N GLY A 54 11.37 34.90 -17.48
CA GLY A 54 11.02 33.49 -17.41
C GLY A 54 11.69 32.78 -18.58
N PHE A 55 12.87 32.19 -18.35
CA PHE A 55 13.38 31.14 -19.20
C PHE A 55 12.40 29.97 -19.13
N GLY A 56 11.36 30.00 -19.96
CA GLY A 56 10.58 28.80 -20.24
C GLY A 56 11.54 27.78 -20.84
N GLN A 57 11.76 26.66 -20.15
CA GLN A 57 12.49 25.53 -20.73
C GLN A 57 11.84 25.19 -22.08
N SER A 58 12.58 25.42 -23.16
CA SER A 58 12.15 25.13 -24.51
C SER A 58 11.98 23.63 -24.70
N THR A 59 11.01 23.23 -25.53
CA THR A 59 10.87 21.85 -25.99
C THR A 59 12.23 21.28 -26.41
N SER A 60 12.56 20.10 -25.92
CA SER A 60 13.83 19.43 -26.21
C SER A 60 13.60 17.97 -26.53
N VAL A 61 14.45 17.43 -27.40
CA VAL A 61 14.46 16.03 -27.76
C VAL A 61 15.85 15.49 -27.49
N SER A 62 15.92 14.34 -26.84
CA SER A 62 17.17 13.64 -26.56
C SER A 62 17.03 12.18 -26.90
N ALA A 63 18.13 11.55 -27.26
CA ALA A 63 18.23 10.12 -27.36
C ALA A 63 19.40 9.66 -26.47
N THR A 64 19.27 8.48 -25.89
CA THR A 64 20.29 7.88 -25.03
C THR A 64 20.37 6.38 -25.28
N LEU A 65 21.57 5.83 -25.23
CA LEU A 65 21.81 4.39 -25.31
C LEU A 65 22.47 3.94 -24.02
N THR A 66 22.01 2.83 -23.44
CA THR A 66 22.59 2.27 -22.22
C THR A 66 22.68 0.75 -22.31
N PRO A 67 23.86 0.14 -22.17
CA PRO A 67 25.20 0.77 -22.18
C PRO A 67 25.58 1.32 -23.58
N ASP A 68 26.53 2.25 -23.63
CA ASP A 68 27.08 2.84 -24.87
C ASP A 68 28.02 1.88 -25.64
N THR A 69 28.44 0.80 -24.98
CA THR A 69 29.20 -0.32 -25.54
C THR A 69 28.44 -1.63 -25.35
N ILE A 70 28.15 -2.36 -26.44
CA ILE A 70 27.32 -3.57 -26.43
C ILE A 70 28.10 -4.71 -27.11
N ALA A 71 28.22 -5.88 -26.47
CA ALA A 71 28.85 -7.03 -27.12
C ALA A 71 27.90 -7.69 -28.15
N VAL A 72 28.45 -8.34 -29.18
CA VAL A 72 27.64 -9.04 -30.19
C VAL A 72 26.62 -10.01 -29.55
N GLY A 73 25.34 -9.82 -29.89
CA GLY A 73 24.19 -10.57 -29.39
C GLY A 73 23.79 -10.30 -27.94
N GLN A 74 24.35 -9.28 -27.28
CA GLN A 74 23.80 -8.68 -26.05
C GLN A 74 22.84 -7.55 -26.42
N SER A 75 21.96 -7.15 -25.50
CA SER A 75 21.03 -6.03 -25.73
C SER A 75 21.50 -4.76 -25.03
N GLY A 76 21.28 -3.62 -25.68
CA GLY A 76 21.29 -2.30 -25.06
C GLY A 76 19.92 -1.65 -25.15
N THR A 77 19.61 -0.74 -24.22
CA THR A 77 18.35 0.01 -24.24
C THR A 77 18.57 1.38 -24.88
N PHE A 78 17.89 1.63 -25.99
CA PHE A 78 17.85 2.92 -26.65
C PHE A 78 16.57 3.66 -26.26
N LYS A 79 16.71 4.85 -25.66
CA LYS A 79 15.58 5.70 -25.24
C LYS A 79 15.56 6.99 -26.03
N ILE A 80 14.39 7.39 -26.50
CA ILE A 80 14.16 8.70 -27.12
C ILE A 80 13.16 9.45 -26.26
N THR A 81 13.57 10.61 -25.72
CA THR A 81 12.78 11.42 -24.81
C THR A 81 12.48 12.78 -25.42
N VAL A 82 11.20 13.13 -25.52
CA VAL A 82 10.69 14.45 -25.88
C VAL A 82 10.17 15.11 -24.62
N SER A 83 10.76 16.25 -24.25
CA SER A 83 10.34 17.06 -23.10
C SER A 83 9.75 18.38 -23.60
N SER A 84 8.57 18.75 -23.14
CA SER A 84 7.86 19.97 -23.51
C SER A 84 7.18 20.59 -22.29
N ASN A 85 6.94 21.89 -22.31
CA ASN A 85 6.12 22.58 -21.30
C ASN A 85 4.63 22.67 -21.68
N ARG A 86 4.25 22.00 -22.76
CA ARG A 86 2.89 21.92 -23.29
C ARG A 86 2.48 20.45 -23.46
N ARG A 87 1.17 20.23 -23.57
CA ARG A 87 0.63 18.89 -23.79
C ARG A 87 1.14 18.36 -25.12
N LEU A 88 1.81 17.21 -25.08
CA LEU A 88 2.25 16.51 -26.28
C LEU A 88 1.04 15.77 -26.87
N GLU A 89 0.72 16.02 -28.14
CA GLU A 89 -0.29 15.25 -28.88
C GLU A 89 0.16 13.79 -29.06
N ALA A 90 -0.66 12.96 -29.72
CA ALA A 90 -0.36 11.56 -30.00
C ALA A 90 0.76 11.41 -31.05
N ILE A 91 1.99 11.75 -30.66
CA ILE A 91 3.20 11.54 -31.48
C ILE A 91 3.43 10.03 -31.59
N LYS A 92 3.50 9.53 -32.83
CA LYS A 92 3.82 8.13 -33.12
C LYS A 92 5.26 7.80 -32.71
N PRO A 93 5.54 6.58 -32.21
CA PRO A 93 6.90 6.16 -31.91
C PRO A 93 7.75 6.16 -33.20
N PRO A 94 9.00 6.63 -33.16
CA PRO A 94 9.92 6.52 -34.30
C PRO A 94 10.15 5.06 -34.71
N GLU A 95 10.26 4.81 -36.00
CA GLU A 95 10.60 3.48 -36.52
C GLU A 95 12.11 3.26 -36.46
N LEU A 96 12.63 2.78 -35.32
CA LEU A 96 14.08 2.61 -35.15
C LEU A 96 14.70 1.58 -36.10
N GLY A 97 13.88 0.64 -36.61
CA GLY A 97 14.34 -0.40 -37.53
C GLY A 97 14.85 0.13 -38.88
N SER A 98 14.34 1.27 -39.36
CA SER A 98 14.81 1.89 -40.61
C SER A 98 16.05 2.78 -40.42
N LEU A 99 16.37 3.13 -39.17
CA LEU A 99 17.49 3.98 -38.80
C LEU A 99 18.75 3.20 -38.41
N LEU A 100 18.61 1.88 -38.20
CA LEU A 100 19.70 0.98 -37.83
C LEU A 100 20.16 0.15 -39.03
N PRO A 101 21.47 -0.18 -39.12
CA PRO A 101 21.98 -1.11 -40.12
C PRO A 101 21.31 -2.49 -40.01
N SER A 102 21.27 -3.26 -41.10
CA SER A 102 20.73 -4.64 -41.13
C SER A 102 21.46 -5.61 -40.18
N SER A 103 22.61 -5.21 -39.64
CA SER A 103 23.34 -5.92 -38.60
C SER A 103 22.79 -5.68 -37.18
N PHE A 104 21.61 -5.09 -37.03
CA PHE A 104 20.94 -4.89 -35.74
C PHE A 104 19.53 -5.44 -35.77
N HIS A 105 19.12 -6.06 -34.66
CA HIS A 105 17.72 -6.26 -34.35
C HIS A 105 17.27 -5.20 -33.36
N ALA A 106 16.16 -4.54 -33.66
CA ALA A 106 15.56 -3.54 -32.79
C ALA A 106 14.11 -3.91 -32.48
N PHE A 107 13.76 -3.91 -31.19
CA PHE A 107 12.42 -4.21 -30.71
C PHE A 107 11.88 -3.03 -29.91
N TYR A 108 10.65 -2.61 -30.19
CA TYR A 108 9.98 -1.58 -29.42
C TYR A 108 9.53 -2.13 -28.07
N LEU A 109 9.96 -1.48 -26.98
CA LEU A 109 9.68 -1.91 -25.60
C LEU A 109 8.49 -1.15 -24.96
N GLY A 110 8.04 -0.06 -25.58
CA GLY A 110 6.90 0.73 -25.10
C GLY A 110 7.20 2.22 -24.94
N THR A 111 6.18 2.93 -24.46
CA THR A 111 6.21 4.39 -24.22
C THR A 111 5.90 4.68 -22.75
N GLN A 112 6.59 5.67 -22.19
CA GLN A 112 6.34 6.21 -20.86
C GLN A 112 6.02 7.70 -20.97
N ASN A 113 4.96 8.14 -20.29
CA ASN A 113 4.58 9.55 -20.21
C ASN A 113 4.71 10.00 -18.76
N GLN A 114 5.38 11.13 -18.52
CA GLN A 114 5.49 11.74 -17.20
C GLN A 114 4.98 13.19 -17.26
N TYR A 115 4.00 13.49 -16.41
CA TYR A 115 3.42 14.82 -16.25
C TYR A 115 3.87 15.38 -14.91
N ASN A 116 4.49 16.55 -14.92
CA ASN A 116 4.91 17.24 -13.72
C ASN A 116 4.40 18.69 -13.76
N THR A 117 3.77 19.14 -12.68
CA THR A 117 3.23 20.51 -12.58
C THR A 117 3.79 21.15 -11.33
N ILE A 118 4.71 22.09 -11.48
CA ILE A 118 5.32 22.83 -10.37
C ILE A 118 5.00 24.32 -10.59
N ASN A 119 4.41 24.99 -9.59
CA ASN A 119 4.13 26.43 -9.59
C ASN A 119 3.53 26.94 -10.92
N THR A 120 2.35 26.40 -11.29
CA THR A 120 1.57 26.72 -12.51
C THR A 120 2.28 26.49 -13.87
N GLN A 121 3.51 25.96 -13.90
CA GLN A 121 4.20 25.55 -15.12
C GLN A 121 4.10 24.04 -15.30
N MET A 122 3.48 23.62 -16.40
CA MET A 122 3.38 22.21 -16.80
C MET A 122 4.68 21.78 -17.50
N SER A 123 5.19 20.60 -17.17
CA SER A 123 6.26 19.91 -17.89
C SER A 123 5.80 18.49 -18.20
N VAL A 124 5.89 18.11 -19.47
CA VAL A 124 5.51 16.80 -19.98
C VAL A 124 6.74 16.18 -20.63
N SER A 125 7.08 14.96 -20.24
CA SER A 125 8.08 14.17 -20.97
C SER A 125 7.47 12.87 -21.48
N LYS A 126 7.74 12.56 -22.74
CA LYS A 126 7.34 11.32 -23.42
C LYS A 126 8.59 10.58 -23.85
N THR A 127 8.76 9.35 -23.38
CA THR A 127 9.94 8.53 -23.64
C THR A 127 9.55 7.23 -24.32
N TRP A 128 10.10 6.98 -25.51
CA TRP A 128 10.03 5.69 -26.19
C TRP A 128 11.27 4.87 -25.90
N SER A 129 11.12 3.59 -25.59
CA SER A 129 12.23 2.68 -25.31
C SER A 129 12.30 1.56 -26.36
N TYR A 130 13.51 1.21 -26.77
CA TYR A 130 13.80 0.14 -27.74
C TYR A 130 14.93 -0.74 -27.21
N SER A 131 14.84 -2.05 -27.44
CA SER A 131 15.95 -2.99 -27.27
C SER A 131 16.72 -3.06 -28.58
N VAL A 132 18.04 -2.87 -28.54
CA VAL A 132 18.93 -2.87 -29.70
C VAL A 132 19.97 -3.96 -29.52
N ILE A 133 20.04 -4.90 -30.45
CA ILE A 133 20.89 -6.10 -30.38
C ILE A 133 21.80 -6.17 -31.63
N PRO A 134 23.10 -5.84 -31.51
CA PRO A 134 24.04 -5.91 -32.62
C PRO A 134 24.40 -7.37 -32.97
N GLN A 135 24.51 -7.65 -34.26
CA GLN A 135 24.86 -8.96 -34.81
C GLN A 135 26.30 -9.01 -35.37
N LYS A 136 26.96 -7.86 -35.52
CA LYS A 136 28.33 -7.74 -36.02
C LYS A 136 29.11 -6.73 -35.18
N GLU A 137 30.38 -7.02 -34.94
CA GLU A 137 31.31 -6.09 -34.30
C GLU A 137 31.59 -4.87 -35.17
N GLY A 138 31.97 -3.75 -34.54
CA GLY A 138 32.26 -2.50 -35.21
C GLY A 138 31.69 -1.28 -34.49
N SER A 139 31.92 -0.10 -35.07
CA SER A 139 31.33 1.16 -34.62
C SER A 139 30.19 1.54 -35.55
N PHE A 140 29.00 1.76 -35.00
CA PHE A 140 27.81 2.11 -35.77
C PHE A 140 27.24 3.43 -35.26
N THR A 141 26.64 4.24 -36.13
CA THR A 141 26.06 5.52 -35.72
C THR A 141 24.57 5.54 -36.06
N ILE A 142 23.73 5.80 -35.07
CA ILE A 142 22.32 6.15 -35.28
C ILE A 142 22.29 7.63 -35.68
N PRO A 143 21.71 7.98 -36.85
CA PRO A 143 21.60 9.37 -37.26
C PRO A 143 20.67 10.17 -36.33
N ASP A 144 20.67 11.49 -36.49
CA ASP A 144 19.71 12.35 -35.81
C ASP A 144 18.26 12.03 -36.22
N ILE A 145 17.36 12.06 -35.24
CA ILE A 145 15.95 11.76 -35.41
C ILE A 145 15.18 13.07 -35.31
N VAL A 146 14.46 13.43 -36.37
CA VAL A 146 13.71 14.69 -36.48
C VAL A 146 12.26 14.49 -36.05
N PHE A 147 11.81 15.36 -35.14
CA PHE A 147 10.44 15.43 -34.63
C PHE A 147 9.81 16.76 -35.02
N PRO A 148 8.79 16.77 -35.90
CA PRO A 148 7.99 17.96 -36.16
C PRO A 148 7.02 18.19 -34.99
N LEU A 149 7.25 19.23 -34.19
CA LEU A 149 6.42 19.61 -33.04
C LEU A 149 6.07 21.09 -33.15
N ASP A 150 4.78 21.44 -33.08
CA ASP A 150 4.29 22.82 -33.10
C ASP A 150 4.83 23.66 -34.29
N GLY A 151 4.97 23.05 -35.47
CA GLY A 151 5.49 23.71 -36.66
C GLY A 151 7.01 23.96 -36.66
N LYS A 152 7.74 23.42 -35.67
CA LYS A 152 9.21 23.44 -35.62
C LYS A 152 9.78 22.03 -35.59
N ASN A 153 10.90 21.82 -36.25
CA ASN A 153 11.61 20.54 -36.23
C ASN A 153 12.63 20.53 -35.09
N TYR A 154 12.52 19.54 -34.21
CA TYR A 154 13.48 19.26 -33.15
C TYR A 154 14.23 17.97 -33.48
N GLN A 155 15.55 17.94 -33.27
CA GLN A 155 16.37 16.79 -33.66
C GLN A 155 17.18 16.25 -32.48
N THR A 156 17.33 14.93 -32.41
CA THR A 156 18.27 14.29 -31.49
C THR A 156 19.71 14.51 -31.96
N ARG A 157 20.68 14.23 -31.10
CA ARG A 157 22.08 14.10 -31.53
C ARG A 157 22.32 12.69 -32.08
N PRO A 158 23.20 12.51 -33.08
CA PRO A 158 23.64 11.19 -33.50
C PRO A 158 24.28 10.44 -32.33
N ILE A 159 24.06 9.12 -32.26
CA ILE A 159 24.58 8.27 -31.19
C ILE A 159 25.46 7.19 -31.78
N THR A 160 26.70 7.14 -31.34
CA THR A 160 27.65 6.08 -31.70
C THR A 160 27.49 4.89 -30.76
N ILE A 161 27.38 3.71 -31.34
CA ILE A 161 27.29 2.41 -30.68
C ILE A 161 28.60 1.68 -30.92
N THR A 162 29.34 1.41 -29.85
CA THR A 162 30.55 0.59 -29.95
C THR A 162 30.18 -0.88 -29.74
N VAL A 163 30.35 -1.72 -30.76
CA VAL A 163 30.06 -3.14 -30.67
C VAL A 163 31.35 -3.93 -30.52
N THR A 164 31.50 -4.58 -29.37
CA THR A 164 32.66 -5.43 -29.08
C THR A 164 32.41 -6.89 -29.43
N PRO A 165 33.46 -7.64 -29.79
CA PRO A 165 33.36 -9.08 -29.92
C PRO A 165 32.85 -9.69 -28.61
N ARG A 166 31.99 -10.70 -28.72
CA ARG A 166 31.55 -11.47 -27.55
C ARG A 166 32.76 -12.24 -27.01
N ILE A 167 33.34 -11.77 -25.90
CA ILE A 167 34.32 -12.54 -25.15
C ILE A 167 33.56 -13.69 -24.47
N GLN A 168 33.54 -14.85 -25.11
CA GLN A 168 33.14 -16.08 -24.44
C GLN A 168 34.29 -16.52 -23.55
N PRO A 169 34.08 -16.78 -22.25
CA PRO A 169 35.05 -17.55 -21.50
C PRO A 169 35.22 -18.90 -22.22
N ARG A 170 36.47 -19.21 -22.53
CA ARG A 170 36.90 -20.37 -23.31
C ARG A 170 36.60 -21.64 -22.52
N ASN A 171 35.37 -22.13 -22.57
CA ASN A 171 35.03 -23.46 -22.09
C ASN A 171 35.05 -24.45 -23.25
N GLN A 172 35.73 -25.55 -22.97
CA GLN A 172 36.06 -26.64 -23.86
C GLN A 172 34.85 -27.17 -24.63
N THR A 173 35.17 -27.59 -25.86
CA THR A 173 34.34 -28.33 -26.80
C THR A 173 33.64 -29.52 -26.14
N ASP A 174 32.30 -29.47 -26.12
CA ASP A 174 31.47 -30.67 -26.27
C ASP A 174 30.16 -30.29 -27.00
N PRO A 175 29.97 -30.71 -28.26
CA PRO A 175 28.83 -30.30 -29.06
C PRO A 175 27.65 -31.26 -28.85
N GLN A 176 26.98 -31.25 -27.69
CA GLN A 176 25.57 -31.65 -27.50
C GLN A 176 25.18 -31.75 -26.02
N LYS A 177 24.81 -30.60 -25.42
CA LYS A 177 23.73 -30.42 -24.43
C LYS A 177 23.81 -28.98 -23.95
N ARG A 178 22.80 -28.17 -24.24
CA ARG A 178 22.62 -26.89 -23.55
C ARG A 178 22.32 -27.22 -22.10
N THR A 179 23.33 -27.25 -21.25
CA THR A 179 23.17 -27.44 -19.80
C THR A 179 22.54 -26.18 -19.25
N TRP A 180 21.21 -26.05 -19.34
CA TRP A 180 20.49 -25.10 -18.50
C TRP A 180 20.70 -25.54 -17.05
N SER A 181 21.36 -24.72 -16.26
CA SER A 181 21.35 -24.82 -14.81
C SER A 181 19.91 -24.67 -14.33
N ARG A 182 19.40 -25.60 -13.52
CA ARG A 182 18.00 -25.59 -13.03
C ARG A 182 17.62 -24.28 -12.35
N ASN A 183 18.56 -23.60 -11.74
CA ASN A 183 18.36 -22.40 -10.94
C ASN A 183 18.77 -21.08 -11.63
N LEU A 184 19.29 -21.13 -12.87
CA LEU A 184 19.82 -19.96 -13.56
C LEU A 184 19.48 -20.03 -15.05
N PHE A 185 18.92 -18.94 -15.56
CA PHE A 185 18.48 -18.79 -16.93
C PHE A 185 18.94 -17.44 -17.49
N ASN A 186 19.69 -17.47 -18.60
CA ASN A 186 20.05 -16.27 -19.34
C ASN A 186 18.97 -16.02 -20.39
N ASP A 187 18.27 -14.90 -20.28
CA ASP A 187 17.15 -14.56 -21.15
C ASP A 187 17.65 -14.00 -22.48
N PRO A 188 17.48 -14.73 -23.60
CA PRO A 188 17.92 -14.24 -24.90
C PRO A 188 16.94 -13.21 -25.50
N PHE A 189 15.73 -13.08 -24.95
CA PHE A 189 14.68 -12.20 -25.48
C PHE A 189 14.67 -10.86 -24.75
N TYR A 190 14.53 -10.89 -23.42
CA TYR A 190 14.53 -9.69 -22.59
C TYR A 190 15.94 -9.23 -22.19
N GLY A 191 16.96 -10.01 -22.55
CA GLY A 191 18.32 -9.79 -22.12
C GLY A 191 18.51 -10.06 -20.62
N GLY A 192 19.76 -10.19 -20.20
CA GLY A 192 20.08 -10.36 -18.79
C GLY A 192 19.92 -11.78 -18.26
N THR A 193 20.06 -11.89 -16.94
CA THR A 193 20.15 -13.14 -16.20
C THR A 193 19.03 -13.21 -15.19
N GLN A 194 18.45 -14.39 -15.01
CA GLN A 194 17.42 -14.71 -14.04
C GLN A 194 17.90 -15.90 -13.20
N LYS A 195 17.91 -15.77 -11.88
CA LYS A 195 18.40 -16.77 -10.94
C LYS A 195 17.41 -16.94 -9.80
N VAL A 196 17.24 -18.17 -9.34
CA VAL A 196 16.53 -18.47 -8.09
C VAL A 196 17.45 -19.15 -7.09
N GLU A 197 17.20 -18.91 -5.82
CA GLU A 197 17.86 -19.62 -4.72
C GLU A 197 16.93 -19.68 -3.51
N ALA A 198 17.21 -20.62 -2.62
CA ALA A 198 16.49 -20.78 -1.37
C ALA A 198 17.48 -21.04 -0.24
N SER A 199 17.16 -20.54 0.95
CA SER A 199 17.94 -20.77 2.16
C SER A 199 17.03 -20.86 3.39
N ILE A 200 17.58 -21.42 4.47
CA ILE A 200 17.00 -21.36 5.81
C ILE A 200 18.04 -20.74 6.76
N ASP A 201 17.58 -20.12 7.84
CA ASP A 201 18.42 -19.49 8.85
C ASP A 201 19.01 -20.49 9.87
N ASN A 202 18.31 -21.59 10.15
CA ASN A 202 18.78 -22.66 11.03
C ASN A 202 18.57 -24.05 10.39
N GLN A 203 19.66 -24.80 10.19
CA GLN A 203 19.64 -26.15 9.62
C GLN A 203 19.38 -27.25 10.65
N SER A 204 19.50 -26.97 11.95
CA SER A 204 19.30 -27.95 13.02
C SER A 204 18.40 -27.40 14.15
N PRO A 205 17.16 -26.97 13.82
CA PRO A 205 16.21 -26.48 14.82
C PRO A 205 15.72 -27.60 15.73
N TYR A 206 15.24 -27.25 16.92
CA TYR A 206 14.41 -28.15 17.71
C TYR A 206 13.01 -28.32 17.08
N VAL A 207 12.35 -29.45 17.36
CA VAL A 207 10.93 -29.61 17.00
C VAL A 207 10.10 -28.48 17.63
N GLY A 208 9.24 -27.84 16.85
CA GLY A 208 8.47 -26.66 17.26
C GLY A 208 9.22 -25.32 17.28
N GLU A 209 10.54 -25.30 17.05
CA GLU A 209 11.30 -24.05 16.91
C GLU A 209 11.06 -23.41 15.54
N GLN A 210 10.93 -22.09 15.48
CA GLN A 210 10.80 -21.39 14.21
C GLN A 210 12.12 -21.43 13.43
N ILE A 211 12.02 -21.77 12.14
CA ILE A 211 13.03 -21.44 11.12
C ILE A 211 12.41 -20.58 10.04
N THR A 212 13.20 -19.77 9.37
CA THR A 212 12.74 -18.90 8.29
C THR A 212 13.30 -19.34 6.95
N TYR A 213 12.41 -19.88 6.12
CA TYR A 213 12.70 -20.18 4.73
C TYR A 213 12.63 -18.92 3.89
N THR A 214 13.70 -18.64 3.14
CA THR A 214 13.81 -17.48 2.25
C THR A 214 13.99 -17.96 0.83
N PHE A 215 13.03 -17.68 -0.03
CA PHE A 215 13.17 -17.81 -1.48
C PHE A 215 13.60 -16.47 -2.06
N ARG A 216 14.62 -16.46 -2.92
CA ARG A 216 15.12 -15.26 -3.59
C ARG A 216 15.04 -15.44 -5.10
N TYR A 217 14.44 -14.46 -5.77
CA TYR A 217 14.47 -14.32 -7.22
C TYR A 217 15.34 -13.11 -7.59
N LEU A 218 16.43 -13.37 -8.28
CA LEU A 218 17.41 -12.38 -8.68
C LEU A 218 17.37 -12.23 -10.20
N HIS A 219 17.15 -11.01 -10.69
CA HIS A 219 17.16 -10.77 -12.13
C HIS A 219 17.78 -9.44 -12.54
N THR A 220 18.44 -9.47 -13.69
CA THR A 220 18.84 -8.27 -14.45
C THR A 220 17.94 -8.03 -15.66
N ALA A 221 17.18 -9.04 -16.06
CA ALA A 221 16.23 -8.97 -17.17
C ALA A 221 15.15 -7.91 -16.91
N VAL A 222 14.84 -7.12 -17.93
CA VAL A 222 13.76 -6.12 -17.89
C VAL A 222 12.52 -6.78 -18.47
N LEU A 223 11.69 -7.34 -17.59
CA LEU A 223 10.44 -7.98 -17.98
C LEU A 223 9.36 -6.91 -18.25
N PRO A 224 8.55 -7.05 -19.32
CA PRO A 224 7.40 -6.19 -19.55
C PRO A 224 6.33 -6.42 -18.46
N SER A 225 5.63 -5.36 -18.06
CA SER A 225 4.71 -5.35 -16.91
C SER A 225 3.52 -6.31 -16.99
N ILE A 226 3.25 -6.87 -18.18
CA ILE A 226 2.14 -7.82 -18.43
C ILE A 226 2.52 -9.25 -18.04
N ASP A 227 3.82 -9.54 -17.92
CA ASP A 227 4.38 -10.88 -17.81
C ASP A 227 5.23 -11.01 -16.54
N SER A 228 4.58 -11.30 -15.41
CA SER A 228 5.26 -11.50 -14.12
C SER A 228 5.64 -12.97 -13.90
N PRO A 229 6.87 -13.27 -13.41
CA PRO A 229 7.23 -14.60 -12.95
C PRO A 229 6.27 -15.12 -11.87
N LYS A 230 5.90 -16.39 -11.95
CA LYS A 230 4.96 -17.03 -11.01
C LYS A 230 5.70 -17.95 -10.06
N TYR A 231 5.71 -17.61 -8.77
CA TYR A 231 6.27 -18.43 -7.71
C TYR A 231 5.32 -19.57 -7.32
N GLN A 232 5.88 -20.76 -7.17
CA GLN A 232 5.21 -21.94 -6.64
C GLN A 232 5.99 -22.43 -5.43
N SER A 233 5.36 -22.31 -4.26
CA SER A 233 5.94 -22.79 -3.00
C SER A 233 6.06 -24.31 -3.00
N PRO A 234 7.13 -24.88 -2.43
CA PRO A 234 7.22 -26.30 -2.19
C PRO A 234 6.16 -26.74 -1.16
N PRO A 235 5.75 -28.02 -1.14
CA PRO A 235 4.66 -28.52 -0.31
C PRO A 235 4.89 -28.33 1.20
N MET A 236 6.14 -28.52 1.68
CA MET A 236 6.56 -28.32 3.08
C MET A 236 5.66 -29.01 4.12
N ASN A 237 5.09 -30.17 3.80
CA ASN A 237 4.04 -30.84 4.58
C ASN A 237 4.44 -31.26 6.01
N ARG A 238 5.74 -31.25 6.35
CA ARG A 238 6.25 -31.59 7.69
C ARG A 238 6.48 -30.38 8.59
N PHE A 239 6.06 -29.21 8.13
CA PHE A 239 6.16 -27.95 8.84
C PHE A 239 4.77 -27.33 8.95
N TRP A 240 4.45 -26.80 10.13
CA TRP A 240 3.44 -25.74 10.18
C TRP A 240 4.08 -24.49 9.58
N LYS A 241 3.32 -23.74 8.77
CA LYS A 241 3.86 -22.63 7.97
C LYS A 241 3.01 -21.39 8.09
N SER A 242 3.66 -20.25 8.12
CA SER A 242 3.01 -18.95 8.04
C SER A 242 3.82 -18.04 7.14
N GLN A 243 3.13 -17.39 6.20
CA GLN A 243 3.77 -16.49 5.25
C GLN A 243 4.12 -15.18 5.97
N LEU A 244 5.38 -14.80 5.86
CA LEU A 244 5.90 -13.56 6.40
C LEU A 244 5.63 -12.43 5.40
N GLY A 245 5.74 -11.17 5.84
CA GLY A 245 5.40 -10.02 5.02
C GLY A 245 6.14 -10.01 3.68
N GLN A 246 5.47 -9.51 2.63
CA GLN A 246 6.11 -9.37 1.33
C GLN A 246 7.08 -8.18 1.36
N GLN A 247 8.36 -8.46 1.15
CA GLN A 247 9.39 -7.43 1.15
C GLN A 247 9.48 -6.79 -0.24
N GLU A 248 9.65 -5.47 -0.27
CA GLU A 248 9.88 -4.74 -1.53
C GLU A 248 11.14 -5.25 -2.23
N SER A 249 11.14 -5.20 -3.57
CA SER A 249 12.32 -5.59 -4.34
C SER A 249 13.50 -4.66 -4.04
N LYS A 250 14.64 -5.22 -3.65
CA LYS A 250 15.89 -4.48 -3.41
C LYS A 250 16.88 -4.67 -4.55
N ILE A 251 17.85 -3.78 -4.67
CA ILE A 251 18.98 -3.94 -5.61
C ILE A 251 20.18 -4.45 -4.82
N GLU A 252 20.82 -5.52 -5.30
CA GLU A 252 22.05 -6.07 -4.74
C GLU A 252 23.14 -6.20 -5.81
N VAL A 253 24.39 -5.97 -5.43
CA VAL A 253 25.54 -6.16 -6.32
C VAL A 253 26.18 -7.51 -6.02
N ILE A 254 26.14 -8.43 -6.99
CA ILE A 254 26.72 -9.77 -6.87
C ILE A 254 27.75 -9.94 -7.98
N SER A 255 29.01 -10.16 -7.60
CA SER A 255 30.14 -10.30 -8.55
C SER A 255 30.22 -9.15 -9.56
N GLY A 256 30.00 -7.92 -9.10
CA GLY A 256 30.03 -6.70 -9.94
C GLY A 256 28.77 -6.47 -10.79
N THR A 257 27.77 -7.36 -10.73
CA THR A 257 26.50 -7.21 -11.47
C THR A 257 25.38 -6.78 -10.53
N GLN A 258 24.61 -5.76 -10.90
CA GLN A 258 23.43 -5.31 -10.16
C GLN A 258 22.21 -6.18 -10.48
N PHE A 259 21.72 -6.91 -9.48
CA PHE A 259 20.49 -7.69 -9.54
C PHE A 259 19.36 -6.97 -8.82
N ARG A 260 18.16 -7.02 -9.38
CA ARG A 260 16.92 -6.81 -8.62
C ARG A 260 16.59 -8.11 -7.91
N VAL A 261 16.34 -8.04 -6.62
CA VAL A 261 16.09 -9.18 -5.73
C VAL A 261 14.71 -9.04 -5.14
N ALA A 262 13.84 -10.01 -5.43
CA ALA A 262 12.57 -10.21 -4.76
C ALA A 262 12.71 -11.37 -3.77
N GLU A 263 12.27 -11.17 -2.53
CA GLU A 263 12.35 -12.18 -1.47
C GLU A 263 10.95 -12.57 -0.99
N ILE A 264 10.74 -13.87 -0.84
CA ILE A 264 9.55 -14.43 -0.21
C ILE A 264 10.03 -15.19 1.03
N LYS A 265 9.62 -14.73 2.20
CA LYS A 265 9.95 -15.33 3.49
C LYS A 265 8.77 -16.13 4.02
N THR A 266 9.05 -17.27 4.62
CA THR A 266 8.05 -18.15 5.23
C THR A 266 8.60 -18.68 6.53
N ALA A 267 7.88 -18.44 7.62
CA ALA A 267 8.18 -19.06 8.89
C ALA A 267 7.70 -20.51 8.86
N LEU A 268 8.58 -21.43 9.26
CA LEU A 268 8.34 -22.86 9.31
C LEU A 268 8.60 -23.36 10.73
N PHE A 269 7.73 -24.24 11.20
CA PHE A 269 7.81 -24.84 12.52
C PHE A 269 7.81 -26.36 12.33
N PRO A 270 8.94 -27.06 12.53
CA PRO A 270 9.03 -28.49 12.31
C PRO A 270 8.08 -29.24 13.25
N MET A 271 7.27 -30.14 12.69
CA MET A 271 6.27 -30.88 13.45
C MET A 271 6.79 -32.24 13.94
N MET A 272 7.96 -32.67 13.46
CA MET A 272 8.56 -33.98 13.74
C MET A 272 10.08 -33.87 13.79
N THR A 273 10.72 -34.75 14.55
CA THR A 273 12.18 -34.87 14.66
C THR A 273 12.79 -35.66 13.51
N GLY A 274 14.10 -35.50 13.31
CA GLY A 274 14.89 -36.22 12.30
C GLY A 274 15.18 -35.41 11.05
N SER A 275 15.77 -36.05 10.05
CA SER A 275 16.16 -35.39 8.80
C SER A 275 14.95 -35.21 7.87
N ILE A 276 14.61 -33.96 7.60
CA ILE A 276 13.52 -33.54 6.72
C ILE A 276 14.15 -32.82 5.52
N THR A 277 13.67 -33.12 4.32
CA THR A 277 14.07 -32.38 3.12
C THR A 277 12.95 -31.43 2.70
N ILE A 278 13.29 -30.16 2.50
CA ILE A 278 12.45 -29.17 1.84
C ILE A 278 12.70 -29.33 0.33
N ASP A 279 11.65 -29.67 -0.40
CA ASP A 279 11.71 -29.82 -1.85
C ASP A 279 12.03 -28.49 -2.54
N PRO A 280 12.61 -28.52 -3.75
CA PRO A 280 12.83 -27.33 -4.57
C PRO A 280 11.57 -26.49 -4.77
N ALA A 281 11.70 -25.17 -4.63
CA ALA A 281 10.69 -24.24 -5.10
C ALA A 281 10.80 -24.04 -6.61
N THR A 282 9.69 -23.67 -7.25
CA THR A 282 9.64 -23.44 -8.69
C THR A 282 9.23 -22.00 -9.00
N LEU A 283 9.93 -21.36 -9.93
CA LEU A 283 9.56 -20.08 -10.50
C LEU A 283 9.30 -20.27 -12.00
N SER A 284 8.05 -20.10 -12.40
CA SER A 284 7.67 -20.14 -13.82
C SER A 284 7.84 -18.75 -14.43
N LEU A 285 8.73 -18.64 -15.40
CA LEU A 285 8.99 -17.42 -16.15
C LEU A 285 7.97 -17.27 -17.29
N PRO A 286 7.61 -16.03 -17.66
CA PRO A 286 6.69 -15.78 -18.77
C PRO A 286 7.25 -16.31 -20.09
N THR A 287 6.35 -16.69 -20.99
CA THR A 287 6.71 -17.28 -22.28
C THR A 287 7.13 -16.19 -23.26
N SER A 288 8.38 -16.24 -23.73
CA SER A 288 8.85 -15.30 -24.75
C SER A 288 8.15 -15.57 -26.09
N ILE A 289 7.39 -14.59 -26.58
CA ILE A 289 6.73 -14.64 -27.90
C ILE A 289 7.80 -14.38 -28.97
N GLY A 290 8.13 -15.37 -29.83
CA GLY A 290 9.00 -15.04 -30.97
C GLY A 290 9.61 -16.15 -31.84
N LEU A 291 9.75 -17.41 -31.41
CA LEU A 291 10.25 -18.47 -32.31
C LEU A 291 9.64 -19.83 -31.94
N SER A 292 8.91 -20.44 -32.89
CA SER A 292 8.67 -21.89 -33.06
C SER A 292 8.20 -22.69 -31.83
N ASN A 293 6.92 -23.11 -31.82
CA ASN A 293 6.30 -24.33 -31.23
C ASN A 293 6.79 -24.94 -29.88
N TRP A 294 7.60 -24.24 -29.08
CA TRP A 294 8.03 -24.65 -27.74
C TRP A 294 7.69 -23.57 -26.72
N SER A 295 6.42 -23.19 -26.67
CA SER A 295 5.85 -22.19 -25.75
C SER A 295 5.67 -22.75 -24.33
N THR A 296 6.66 -23.45 -23.78
CA THR A 296 6.64 -23.81 -22.36
C THR A 296 7.22 -22.66 -21.54
N PRO A 297 6.51 -22.11 -20.54
CA PRO A 297 7.12 -21.19 -19.58
C PRO A 297 8.37 -21.85 -19.01
N ARG A 298 9.49 -21.13 -19.01
CA ARG A 298 10.74 -21.67 -18.48
C ARG A 298 10.62 -21.75 -16.97
N GLN A 299 10.88 -22.91 -16.40
CA GLN A 299 10.87 -23.10 -14.95
C GLN A 299 12.29 -23.04 -14.42
N LEU A 300 12.50 -22.16 -13.44
CA LEU A 300 13.67 -22.17 -12.59
C LEU A 300 13.30 -22.91 -11.30
N THR A 301 14.17 -23.80 -10.83
CA THR A 301 14.00 -24.51 -9.57
C THR A 301 15.19 -24.30 -8.64
N THR A 302 14.91 -24.18 -7.35
CA THR A 302 15.96 -24.06 -6.32
C THR A 302 16.62 -25.41 -6.06
N GLU A 303 17.64 -25.42 -5.21
CA GLU A 303 18.14 -26.66 -4.63
C GLU A 303 17.21 -27.14 -3.51
N ALA A 304 17.23 -28.45 -3.24
CA ALA A 304 16.56 -29.01 -2.08
C ALA A 304 17.39 -28.72 -0.82
N ILE A 305 16.72 -28.43 0.29
CA ILE A 305 17.39 -28.08 1.55
C ILE A 305 17.14 -29.19 2.57
N LYS A 306 18.19 -29.72 3.18
CA LYS A 306 18.07 -30.66 4.30
C LYS A 306 18.00 -29.91 5.63
N VAL A 307 17.11 -30.35 6.51
CA VAL A 307 16.88 -29.82 7.85
C VAL A 307 16.94 -30.98 8.83
N ASP A 308 17.86 -30.94 9.79
CA ASP A 308 18.06 -31.99 10.77
C ASP A 308 17.42 -31.59 12.10
N VAL A 309 16.15 -31.95 12.28
CA VAL A 309 15.34 -31.49 13.41
C VAL A 309 15.70 -32.25 14.69
N ARG A 310 16.15 -31.51 15.71
CA ARG A 310 16.54 -32.03 17.01
C ARG A 310 15.31 -32.32 17.89
N PRO A 311 15.30 -33.43 18.65
CA PRO A 311 14.32 -33.61 19.72
C PRO A 311 14.57 -32.60 20.85
N LEU A 312 13.51 -32.23 21.58
CA LEU A 312 13.66 -31.48 22.82
C LEU A 312 14.38 -32.33 23.87
N PRO A 313 15.22 -31.76 24.74
CA PRO A 313 15.94 -32.53 25.77
C PRO A 313 14.99 -33.20 26.77
N GLU A 314 15.19 -34.50 27.05
CA GLU A 314 14.39 -35.17 28.09
C GLU A 314 14.81 -34.78 29.51
N THR A 315 16.06 -34.33 29.68
CA THR A 315 16.55 -33.86 30.99
C THR A 315 15.98 -32.47 31.29
N GLY A 316 15.35 -32.31 32.45
CA GLY A 316 14.77 -31.04 32.88
C GLY A 316 13.39 -30.71 32.30
N LYS A 317 12.81 -31.63 31.50
CA LYS A 317 11.47 -31.49 30.92
C LYS A 317 10.39 -31.61 32.01
N PRO A 318 9.59 -30.55 32.27
CA PRO A 318 8.51 -30.61 33.24
C PRO A 318 7.39 -31.55 32.80
N THR A 319 6.73 -32.22 33.76
CA THR A 319 5.58 -33.10 33.48
C THR A 319 4.39 -32.35 32.85
N SER A 320 4.24 -31.06 33.19
CA SER A 320 3.21 -30.15 32.67
C SER A 320 3.63 -29.39 31.40
N PHE A 321 4.71 -29.79 30.74
CA PHE A 321 5.15 -29.17 29.50
C PHE A 321 4.24 -29.54 28.33
N GLU A 322 3.57 -28.55 27.73
CA GLU A 322 2.59 -28.73 26.65
C GLU A 322 3.15 -28.49 25.25
N GLY A 323 4.48 -28.48 25.07
CA GLY A 323 5.10 -28.34 23.75
C GLY A 323 5.34 -26.90 23.29
N VAL A 324 5.30 -25.93 24.22
CA VAL A 324 5.57 -24.52 23.90
C VAL A 324 7.05 -24.29 23.65
N VAL A 325 7.41 -23.86 22.45
CA VAL A 325 8.81 -23.63 22.05
C VAL A 325 8.94 -22.20 21.52
N GLY A 326 9.91 -21.46 22.05
CA GLY A 326 10.15 -20.07 21.68
C GLY A 326 10.55 -19.23 22.89
N LYS A 327 10.29 -17.92 22.81
CA LYS A 327 10.61 -16.98 23.88
C LYS A 327 9.39 -16.16 24.21
N TYR A 328 8.89 -16.32 25.43
CA TYR A 328 7.61 -15.77 25.85
C TYR A 328 7.69 -15.06 27.19
N GLN A 329 6.74 -14.16 27.39
CA GLN A 329 6.42 -13.52 28.66
C GLN A 329 4.90 -13.60 28.87
N ILE A 330 4.47 -13.66 30.13
CA ILE A 330 3.07 -13.69 30.51
C ILE A 330 2.75 -12.51 31.42
N THR A 331 1.60 -11.88 31.20
CA THR A 331 1.08 -10.80 32.04
C THR A 331 -0.39 -11.08 32.37
N SER A 332 -0.86 -10.60 33.51
CA SER A 332 -2.27 -10.70 33.90
C SER A 332 -2.76 -9.40 34.51
N GLU A 333 -3.97 -8.98 34.15
CA GLU A 333 -4.64 -7.81 34.70
C GLU A 333 -6.14 -8.02 34.83
N VAL A 334 -6.77 -7.25 35.72
CA VAL A 334 -8.23 -7.19 35.87
C VAL A 334 -8.70 -5.78 35.60
N ASP A 335 -9.89 -5.65 35.02
CA ASP A 335 -10.54 -4.35 34.81
C ASP A 335 -10.86 -3.64 36.13
N GLN A 336 -11.26 -4.38 37.16
CA GLN A 336 -11.61 -3.86 38.47
C GLN A 336 -11.13 -4.77 39.60
N ALA A 337 -10.22 -4.26 40.43
CA ALA A 337 -9.75 -4.96 41.62
C ALA A 337 -10.74 -4.89 42.81
N LYS A 338 -11.79 -4.04 42.71
CA LYS A 338 -12.78 -3.83 43.77
C LYS A 338 -14.18 -3.75 43.20
N VAL A 339 -15.00 -4.75 43.50
CA VAL A 339 -16.38 -4.89 43.01
C VAL A 339 -17.32 -5.35 44.13
N LYS A 340 -18.63 -5.38 43.91
CA LYS A 340 -19.60 -5.99 44.83
C LYS A 340 -19.85 -7.46 44.48
N VAL A 341 -20.41 -8.21 45.44
CA VAL A 341 -20.92 -9.58 45.18
C VAL A 341 -21.88 -9.57 43.98
N GLY A 342 -21.68 -10.49 43.04
CA GLY A 342 -22.47 -10.63 41.82
C GLY A 342 -22.08 -9.71 40.66
N GLU A 343 -21.18 -8.74 40.86
CA GLU A 343 -20.63 -7.93 39.76
C GLU A 343 -19.50 -8.69 39.06
N ALA A 344 -19.58 -8.77 37.72
CA ALA A 344 -18.57 -9.47 36.92
C ALA A 344 -17.25 -8.67 36.87
N ILE A 345 -16.15 -9.41 36.91
CA ILE A 345 -14.77 -8.91 36.74
C ILE A 345 -14.22 -9.54 35.47
N THR A 346 -13.59 -8.74 34.62
CA THR A 346 -12.92 -9.24 33.41
C THR A 346 -11.43 -9.34 33.70
N MET A 347 -10.86 -10.54 33.57
CA MET A 347 -9.43 -10.78 33.71
C MET A 347 -8.82 -11.05 32.34
N HIS A 348 -7.81 -10.26 31.97
CA HIS A 348 -7.01 -10.47 30.77
C HIS A 348 -5.68 -11.12 31.16
N VAL A 349 -5.44 -12.33 30.66
CA VAL A 349 -4.12 -12.97 30.72
C VAL A 349 -3.54 -12.93 29.32
N ARG A 350 -2.33 -12.42 29.16
CA ARG A 350 -1.69 -12.25 27.87
C ARG A 350 -0.33 -12.92 27.85
N ILE A 351 -0.15 -13.87 26.94
CA ILE A 351 1.15 -14.41 26.58
C ILE A 351 1.63 -13.68 25.34
N SER A 352 2.84 -13.14 25.37
CA SER A 352 3.45 -12.45 24.23
C SER A 352 4.89 -12.89 24.02
N GLY A 353 5.37 -12.89 22.79
CA GLY A 353 6.71 -13.39 22.51
C GLY A 353 6.96 -13.72 21.05
N THR A 354 8.01 -14.50 20.81
CA THR A 354 8.41 -15.02 19.50
C THR A 354 8.31 -16.54 19.48
N GLY A 355 7.64 -17.08 18.46
CA GLY A 355 7.38 -18.51 18.29
C GLY A 355 6.01 -18.77 17.67
N ASN A 356 5.50 -19.98 17.83
CA ASN A 356 4.19 -20.35 17.29
C ASN A 356 3.07 -19.91 18.26
N ILE A 357 2.41 -18.79 17.96
CA ILE A 357 1.34 -18.24 18.80
C ILE A 357 0.10 -19.13 18.76
N GLU A 358 -0.18 -19.77 17.63
CA GLU A 358 -1.39 -20.59 17.46
C GLU A 358 -1.38 -21.85 18.32
N THR A 359 -0.19 -22.37 18.65
CA THR A 359 0.00 -23.57 19.47
C THR A 359 0.20 -23.28 20.96
N LEU A 360 -0.01 -22.04 21.40
CA LEU A 360 0.01 -21.74 22.84
C LEU A 360 -1.10 -22.53 23.56
N PRO A 361 -0.86 -23.02 24.78
CA PRO A 361 -1.79 -23.90 25.48
C PRO A 361 -3.03 -23.14 25.94
N GLU A 362 -4.10 -23.85 26.27
CA GLU A 362 -5.18 -23.25 27.06
C GLU A 362 -4.71 -23.11 28.51
N LEU A 363 -4.95 -21.95 29.13
CA LEU A 363 -4.56 -21.74 30.52
C LEU A 363 -5.62 -22.32 31.45
N LYS A 364 -5.21 -23.32 32.24
CA LYS A 364 -6.04 -23.85 33.32
C LYS A 364 -6.09 -22.84 34.45
N THR A 365 -7.26 -22.29 34.71
CA THR A 365 -7.49 -21.46 35.90
C THR A 365 -7.71 -22.35 37.12
N PRO A 366 -7.18 -22.00 38.30
CA PRO A 366 -7.45 -22.75 39.51
C PRO A 366 -8.92 -22.66 39.90
N GLU A 367 -9.51 -23.79 40.27
CA GLU A 367 -10.86 -23.83 40.83
C GLU A 367 -10.91 -23.09 42.16
N MET A 368 -11.86 -22.17 42.32
CA MET A 368 -12.05 -21.40 43.55
C MET A 368 -13.51 -21.47 44.00
N ILE A 369 -13.72 -21.85 45.26
CA ILE A 369 -15.07 -22.12 45.82
C ILE A 369 -15.99 -20.89 45.74
N ASP A 370 -15.44 -19.70 45.95
CA ASP A 370 -16.20 -18.44 46.08
C ASP A 370 -16.14 -17.57 44.80
N LEU A 371 -15.45 -18.00 43.74
CA LEU A 371 -15.40 -17.32 42.44
C LEU A 371 -15.78 -18.28 41.30
N THR A 372 -16.83 -17.95 40.56
CA THR A 372 -17.15 -18.65 39.31
C THR A 372 -16.34 -18.07 38.17
N ILE A 373 -15.46 -18.85 37.56
CA ILE A 373 -14.63 -18.45 36.41
C ILE A 373 -15.15 -19.15 35.17
N TYR A 374 -15.47 -18.40 34.12
CA TYR A 374 -15.92 -18.94 32.84
C TYR A 374 -14.76 -19.14 31.87
N ASP A 375 -14.94 -20.06 30.90
CA ASP A 375 -13.97 -20.30 29.84
C ASP A 375 -13.60 -19.00 29.11
N PRO A 376 -12.32 -18.79 28.77
CA PRO A 376 -11.88 -17.53 28.24
C PRO A 376 -12.27 -17.36 26.78
N LYS A 377 -12.52 -16.13 26.38
CA LYS A 377 -12.43 -15.75 24.98
C LYS A 377 -10.96 -15.60 24.60
N ILE A 378 -10.52 -16.31 23.56
CA ILE A 378 -9.13 -16.27 23.08
C ILE A 378 -9.02 -15.33 21.88
N THR A 379 -8.01 -14.46 21.88
CA THR A 379 -7.67 -13.58 20.76
C THR A 379 -6.17 -13.61 20.47
N ASP A 380 -5.82 -13.90 19.22
CA ASP A 380 -4.43 -13.93 18.75
C ASP A 380 -4.12 -12.72 17.88
N VAL A 381 -2.92 -12.17 18.05
CA VAL A 381 -2.36 -11.12 17.20
C VAL A 381 -0.94 -11.54 16.84
N THR A 382 -0.64 -11.61 15.54
CA THR A 382 0.70 -11.92 15.03
C THR A 382 1.18 -10.83 14.09
N GLN A 383 2.48 -10.60 14.09
CA GLN A 383 3.18 -9.69 13.20
C GLN A 383 4.51 -10.32 12.76
N ASP A 384 4.93 -9.99 11.55
CA ASP A 384 6.29 -10.25 11.10
C ASP A 384 7.21 -9.14 11.61
N THR A 385 8.30 -9.53 12.27
CA THR A 385 9.35 -8.61 12.69
C THR A 385 10.70 -9.25 12.35
N ASP A 386 11.39 -8.68 11.36
CA ASP A 386 12.68 -9.16 10.84
C ASP A 386 12.70 -10.65 10.45
N GLY A 387 11.60 -11.16 9.90
CA GLY A 387 11.49 -12.55 9.49
C GLY A 387 11.22 -13.51 10.65
N LYS A 388 10.87 -13.00 11.84
CA LYS A 388 10.39 -13.78 12.98
C LYS A 388 8.91 -13.50 13.22
N ILE A 389 8.15 -14.53 13.59
CA ILE A 389 6.79 -14.34 14.08
C ILE A 389 6.88 -13.84 15.51
N GLN A 390 6.43 -12.60 15.69
CA GLN A 390 6.18 -12.05 17.00
C GLN A 390 4.67 -11.92 17.18
N GLY A 391 4.16 -12.17 18.37
CA GLY A 391 2.74 -12.01 18.60
C GLY A 391 2.34 -12.20 20.04
N SER A 392 1.02 -12.27 20.24
CA SER A 392 0.44 -12.50 21.53
C SER A 392 -0.90 -13.23 21.45
N ARG A 393 -1.14 -14.09 22.43
CA ARG A 393 -2.45 -14.67 22.73
C ARG A 393 -2.99 -14.04 24.01
N THR A 394 -4.21 -13.51 23.94
CA THR A 394 -4.93 -12.94 25.08
C THR A 394 -6.10 -13.86 25.43
N TYR A 395 -6.18 -14.27 26.69
CA TYR A 395 -7.28 -15.00 27.31
C TYR A 395 -8.09 -14.03 28.15
N GLU A 396 -9.36 -13.83 27.79
CA GLU A 396 -10.29 -12.96 28.49
C GLU A 396 -11.29 -13.80 29.29
N TYR A 397 -11.07 -13.87 30.61
CA TYR A 397 -11.91 -14.61 31.55
C TYR A 397 -12.95 -13.68 32.17
N VAL A 398 -14.18 -14.18 32.34
CA VAL A 398 -15.21 -13.54 33.15
C VAL A 398 -15.25 -14.23 34.51
N ILE A 399 -15.15 -13.45 35.58
CA ILE A 399 -15.14 -13.93 36.96
C ILE A 399 -16.32 -13.32 37.70
N ILE A 400 -17.15 -14.15 38.34
CA ILE A 400 -18.30 -13.71 39.13
C ILE A 400 -18.09 -14.12 40.60
N PRO A 401 -17.91 -13.16 41.53
CA PRO A 401 -17.74 -13.44 42.94
C PRO A 401 -19.09 -13.74 43.63
N SER A 402 -19.17 -14.84 44.37
CA SER A 402 -20.38 -15.24 45.10
C SER A 402 -20.39 -14.80 46.57
N LYS A 403 -19.25 -14.34 47.10
CA LYS A 403 -19.08 -13.96 48.51
C LYS A 403 -18.24 -12.70 48.68
N SER A 404 -18.56 -11.90 49.69
CA SER A 404 -17.76 -10.70 50.04
C SER A 404 -16.51 -11.08 50.84
N GLY A 405 -15.43 -10.30 50.68
CA GLY A 405 -14.15 -10.58 51.32
C GLY A 405 -12.95 -10.12 50.50
N ARG A 406 -11.76 -10.57 50.88
CA ARG A 406 -10.54 -10.42 50.09
C ARG A 406 -10.19 -11.76 49.47
N PHE A 407 -10.05 -11.79 48.16
CA PHE A 407 -9.68 -12.98 47.39
C PHE A 407 -8.36 -12.73 46.69
N THR A 408 -7.60 -13.80 46.46
CA THR A 408 -6.35 -13.74 45.70
C THR A 408 -6.48 -14.70 44.55
N ILE A 409 -6.41 -14.18 43.31
CA ILE A 409 -6.18 -15.03 42.14
C ILE A 409 -4.70 -15.43 42.19
N PRO A 410 -4.39 -16.72 42.29
CA PRO A 410 -3.02 -17.19 42.40
C PRO A 410 -2.27 -17.01 41.07
N VAL A 411 -0.95 -17.19 41.14
CA VAL A 411 -0.06 -17.17 39.99
C VAL A 411 -0.42 -18.30 39.03
N ILE A 412 -0.50 -17.97 37.74
CA ILE A 412 -0.62 -18.92 36.63
C ILE A 412 0.78 -19.14 36.08
N GLU A 413 1.20 -20.39 36.02
CA GLU A 413 2.52 -20.81 35.58
C GLU A 413 2.43 -21.59 34.27
N VAL A 414 3.28 -21.26 33.30
CA VAL A 414 3.37 -21.95 32.02
C VAL A 414 4.83 -22.27 31.72
N PHE A 415 5.10 -23.52 31.39
CA PHE A 415 6.43 -23.98 30.99
C PHE A 415 6.62 -23.85 29.49
N TYR A 416 7.78 -23.35 29.08
CA TYR A 416 8.19 -23.28 27.68
C TYR A 416 9.65 -23.69 27.53
N PHE A 417 10.04 -24.10 26.33
CA PHE A 417 11.43 -24.37 25.99
C PHE A 417 12.01 -23.17 25.25
N ASP A 418 13.06 -22.57 25.79
CA ASP A 418 13.83 -21.49 25.17
C ASP A 418 14.94 -22.12 24.32
N PRO A 419 14.82 -22.11 22.97
CA PRO A 419 15.80 -22.74 22.08
C PRO A 419 17.15 -22.03 22.08
N ASP A 420 17.20 -20.74 22.41
CA ASP A 420 18.46 -19.98 22.46
C ASP A 420 19.29 -20.38 23.70
N LYS A 421 18.61 -20.71 24.80
CA LYS A 421 19.24 -21.18 26.05
C LYS A 421 19.37 -22.70 26.14
N GLU A 422 18.72 -23.42 25.24
CA GLU A 422 18.54 -24.88 25.25
C GLU A 422 17.98 -25.40 26.59
N LYS A 423 17.04 -24.66 27.20
CA LYS A 423 16.50 -24.96 28.55
C LYS A 423 15.00 -24.75 28.64
N TYR A 424 14.38 -25.52 29.53
CA TYR A 424 13.03 -25.27 29.98
C TYR A 424 13.00 -24.11 30.96
N GLU A 425 12.10 -23.18 30.71
CA GLU A 425 11.87 -21.96 31.49
C GLU A 425 10.40 -21.90 31.89
N ILE A 426 10.12 -21.11 32.92
CA ILE A 426 8.77 -20.87 33.43
C ILE A 426 8.42 -19.40 33.26
N MET A 427 7.24 -19.14 32.73
CA MET A 427 6.64 -17.81 32.75
C MET A 427 5.46 -17.82 33.72
N SER A 428 5.43 -16.82 34.59
CA SER A 428 4.47 -16.74 35.69
C SER A 428 3.79 -15.38 35.73
N THR A 429 2.48 -15.38 35.97
CA THR A 429 1.74 -14.13 36.23
C THR A 429 2.04 -13.57 37.62
N ASN A 430 1.55 -12.37 37.90
CA ASN A 430 1.50 -11.87 39.28
C ASN A 430 0.20 -12.33 39.94
N GLN A 431 0.23 -12.53 41.26
CA GLN A 431 -1.00 -12.71 42.04
C GLN A 431 -1.87 -11.45 41.95
N ILE A 432 -3.20 -11.62 41.84
CA ILE A 432 -4.14 -10.50 41.76
C ILE A 432 -5.00 -10.49 43.03
N LEU A 433 -4.97 -9.38 43.76
CA LEU A 433 -5.78 -9.16 44.96
C LEU A 433 -7.11 -8.53 44.57
N LEU A 434 -8.21 -9.20 44.92
CA LEU A 434 -9.58 -8.72 44.70
C LEU A 434 -10.23 -8.36 46.03
N GLN A 435 -10.87 -7.19 46.09
CA GLN A 435 -11.69 -6.75 47.21
C GLN A 435 -13.17 -6.79 46.82
N ILE A 436 -13.90 -7.78 47.35
CA ILE A 436 -15.32 -7.94 47.09
C ILE A 436 -16.13 -7.35 48.23
N LEU A 437 -16.88 -6.29 47.94
CA LEU A 437 -17.78 -5.64 48.88
C LEU A 437 -19.10 -6.42 48.98
N PRO A 438 -19.80 -6.35 50.14
CA PRO A 438 -21.15 -6.88 50.25
C PRO A 438 -22.07 -6.29 49.17
N GLY A 439 -22.93 -7.13 48.59
CA GLY A 439 -23.98 -6.68 47.69
C GLY A 439 -24.91 -5.70 48.40
N THR A 440 -25.40 -4.70 47.68
CA THR A 440 -26.41 -3.79 48.24
C THR A 440 -27.72 -4.56 48.36
N THR A 441 -28.07 -5.02 49.56
CA THR A 441 -29.46 -5.31 49.90
C THR A 441 -30.20 -3.99 49.82
N ILE A 442 -30.95 -3.76 48.73
CA ILE A 442 -31.80 -2.58 48.60
C ILE A 442 -32.99 -2.80 49.53
N GLU A 443 -32.85 -2.45 50.82
CA GLU A 443 -33.98 -2.00 51.62
C GLU A 443 -34.22 -0.53 51.29
N SER A 444 -35.09 -0.31 50.31
CA SER A 444 -35.52 1.02 49.87
C SER A 444 -36.43 1.66 50.93
N LYS A 445 -35.83 2.35 51.91
CA LYS A 445 -36.54 3.33 52.74
C LYS A 445 -36.35 4.73 52.15
N ILE A 446 -37.28 5.12 51.29
CA ILE A 446 -37.36 6.50 50.77
C ILE A 446 -37.80 7.40 51.92
N THR A 447 -36.99 8.40 52.27
CA THR A 447 -37.42 9.51 53.14
C THR A 447 -37.09 10.82 52.42
N TRP A 448 -38.12 11.59 52.13
CA TRP A 448 -38.04 12.96 51.63
C TRP A 448 -37.83 13.92 52.81
N SER A 449 -36.96 14.92 52.64
CA SER A 449 -36.89 16.09 53.52
C SER A 449 -36.47 17.32 52.71
N ASP A 450 -37.42 18.23 52.54
CA ASP A 450 -37.21 19.64 52.23
C ASP A 450 -36.72 20.38 53.47
N SER A 451 -35.79 21.33 53.30
CA SER A 451 -35.98 22.76 53.66
C SER A 451 -34.67 23.55 53.68
N SER A 452 -34.82 24.77 53.18
CA SER A 452 -34.01 26.00 53.26
C SER A 452 -33.57 26.36 54.70
N THR A 453 -32.61 27.23 55.06
CA THR A 453 -32.22 28.57 54.56
C THR A 453 -30.93 29.05 55.28
N SER A 454 -30.11 29.86 54.58
CA SER A 454 -29.19 30.96 54.99
C SER A 454 -28.40 31.00 56.32
N ALA A 455 -27.12 31.37 56.21
CA ALA A 455 -26.55 32.53 56.92
C ALA A 455 -25.25 33.05 56.25
N THR A 456 -25.14 34.37 56.26
CA THR A 456 -24.14 35.28 55.68
C THR A 456 -22.77 35.25 56.36
N ASN A 457 -21.71 35.63 55.62
CA ASN A 457 -20.64 36.48 56.14
C ASN A 457 -19.90 37.22 55.00
N GLU A 458 -19.81 38.54 55.13
CA GLU A 458 -18.97 39.44 54.34
C GLU A 458 -17.52 39.46 54.85
N MET A 459 -16.52 39.51 53.97
CA MET A 459 -15.70 40.71 53.71
C MET A 459 -14.56 40.42 52.73
N ASN A 460 -14.44 41.30 51.73
CA ASN A 460 -13.24 41.87 51.07
C ASN A 460 -12.09 40.92 50.67
N THR A 461 -11.49 41.00 49.48
CA THR A 461 -10.89 42.20 48.88
C THR A 461 -10.49 41.89 47.43
N GLU A 462 -10.43 42.93 46.60
CA GLU A 462 -10.03 42.99 45.19
C GLU A 462 -8.93 42.00 44.74
N THR A 463 -9.11 41.35 43.58
CA THR A 463 -8.03 41.08 42.61
C THR A 463 -8.55 40.68 41.21
N GLY A 464 -8.29 41.53 40.22
CA GLY A 464 -7.84 41.16 38.87
C GLY A 464 -8.82 40.52 37.88
N LEU A 465 -9.58 41.34 37.14
CA LEU A 465 -10.46 41.01 36.01
C LEU A 465 -9.81 40.27 34.81
N TYR A 466 -8.50 40.03 34.79
CA TYR A 466 -7.81 39.38 33.65
C TYR A 466 -7.75 37.85 33.73
N LYS A 467 -8.04 37.22 34.89
CA LYS A 467 -8.03 35.75 35.02
C LYS A 467 -9.33 35.07 34.55
N ILE A 468 -10.43 35.82 34.48
CA ILE A 468 -11.75 35.32 34.06
C ILE A 468 -11.83 35.18 32.53
N PHE A 469 -11.12 36.03 31.77
CA PHE A 469 -11.10 35.97 30.30
C PHE A 469 -10.14 34.90 29.72
N ALA A 470 -9.16 34.41 30.49
CA ALA A 470 -8.25 33.36 30.03
C ALA A 470 -8.87 31.94 30.09
N TRP A 471 -9.77 31.69 31.04
CA TRP A 471 -10.46 30.40 31.18
C TRP A 471 -11.65 30.25 30.22
N SER A 472 -12.30 31.35 29.82
CA SER A 472 -13.40 31.29 28.86
C SER A 472 -12.95 30.90 27.46
N PHE A 473 -11.76 31.35 27.01
CA PHE A 473 -11.19 30.92 25.73
C PHE A 473 -10.67 29.48 25.74
N GLY A 474 -10.09 29.00 26.84
CA GLY A 474 -9.61 27.61 26.94
C GLY A 474 -10.73 26.58 26.86
N VAL A 475 -11.86 26.82 27.54
CA VAL A 475 -13.03 25.94 27.51
C VAL A 475 -13.72 25.96 26.14
N LEU A 476 -13.76 27.12 25.48
CA LEU A 476 -14.28 27.24 24.12
C LEU A 476 -13.40 26.51 23.10
N PHE A 477 -12.07 26.59 23.25
CA PHE A 477 -11.13 25.91 22.36
C PHE A 477 -11.17 24.38 22.51
N ILE A 478 -11.28 23.88 23.74
CA ILE A 478 -11.45 22.44 24.00
C ILE A 478 -12.81 21.96 23.50
N GLY A 479 -13.87 22.76 23.65
CA GLY A 479 -15.19 22.47 23.09
C GLY A 479 -15.18 22.39 21.56
N VAL A 480 -14.51 23.33 20.88
CA VAL A 480 -14.36 23.34 19.42
C VAL A 480 -13.51 22.16 18.94
N ILE A 481 -12.41 21.83 19.63
CA ILE A 481 -11.61 20.64 19.31
C ILE A 481 -12.42 19.35 19.53
N GLY A 482 -13.21 19.27 20.60
CA GLY A 482 -14.11 18.16 20.88
C GLY A 482 -15.22 18.01 19.83
N ILE A 483 -15.78 19.12 19.34
CA ILE A 483 -16.76 19.14 18.25
C ILE A 483 -16.10 18.74 16.93
N ILE A 484 -14.90 19.25 16.61
CA ILE A 484 -14.15 18.86 15.40
C ILE A 484 -13.77 17.37 15.46
N TYR A 485 -13.38 16.86 16.64
CA TYR A 485 -13.10 15.46 16.84
C TYR A 485 -14.36 14.61 16.70
N ARG A 486 -15.50 15.03 17.27
CA ARG A 486 -16.80 14.37 17.08
C ARG A 486 -17.24 14.38 15.62
N ILE A 487 -17.09 15.51 14.93
CA ILE A 487 -17.39 15.64 13.49
C ILE A 487 -16.46 14.76 12.68
N ARG A 488 -15.16 14.66 13.03
CA ARG A 488 -14.23 13.75 12.36
C ARG A 488 -14.58 12.29 12.61
N VAL A 489 -14.91 11.90 13.83
CA VAL A 489 -15.29 10.52 14.18
C VAL A 489 -16.62 10.16 13.52
N TYR A 490 -17.59 11.07 13.52
CA TYR A 490 -18.89 10.89 12.86
C TYR A 490 -18.73 10.81 11.33
N ASN A 491 -17.95 11.71 10.72
CA ASN A 491 -17.67 11.67 9.28
C ASN A 491 -16.81 10.45 8.90
N HIS A 492 -15.94 9.96 9.79
CA HIS A 492 -15.15 8.75 9.55
C HIS A 492 -16.02 7.48 9.65
N GLN A 493 -16.97 7.44 10.58
CA GLN A 493 -17.96 6.35 10.68
C GLN A 493 -18.94 6.34 9.50
N GLN A 494 -19.38 7.51 9.02
CA GLN A 494 -20.34 7.61 7.91
C GLN A 494 -19.68 7.40 6.54
N SER A 495 -18.41 7.78 6.38
CA SER A 495 -17.65 7.51 5.15
C SER A 495 -17.49 6.01 4.87
N GLN A 496 -17.40 5.15 5.89
CA GLN A 496 -17.30 3.70 5.67
C GLN A 496 -18.63 3.05 5.23
N VAL A 497 -19.76 3.71 5.47
CA VAL A 497 -21.10 3.20 5.10
C VAL A 497 -21.54 3.69 3.71
N ASP A 498 -21.06 4.87 3.29
CA ASP A 498 -21.46 5.49 2.01
C ASP A 498 -20.45 5.28 0.86
N GLN A 499 -19.19 4.92 1.14
CA GLN A 499 -18.18 4.59 0.11
C GLN A 499 -18.63 3.52 -0.90
N PRO A 500 -19.17 2.33 -0.51
CA PRO A 500 -19.55 1.31 -1.48
C PRO A 500 -20.75 1.74 -2.34
N LYS A 501 -21.69 2.51 -1.78
CA LYS A 501 -22.82 3.10 -2.52
C LYS A 501 -22.34 4.11 -3.57
N LEU A 502 -21.45 5.01 -3.16
CA LEU A 502 -20.91 6.04 -4.04
C LEU A 502 -20.04 5.42 -5.14
N GLN A 503 -19.26 4.39 -4.81
CA GLN A 503 -18.44 3.63 -5.77
C GLN A 503 -19.31 2.89 -6.80
N GLN A 504 -20.35 2.19 -6.36
CA GLN A 504 -21.28 1.50 -7.25
C GLN A 504 -22.05 2.50 -8.15
N GLN A 505 -22.42 3.65 -7.61
CA GLN A 505 -23.08 4.72 -8.37
C GLN A 505 -22.14 5.31 -9.42
N ASN A 506 -20.88 5.58 -9.07
CA ASN A 506 -19.86 6.08 -10.00
C ASN A 506 -19.53 5.04 -11.08
N ALA A 507 -19.39 3.76 -10.73
CA ALA A 507 -19.17 2.67 -11.68
C ALA A 507 -20.32 2.57 -12.71
N TYR A 508 -21.57 2.71 -12.25
CA TYR A 508 -22.73 2.71 -13.13
C TYR A 508 -22.77 3.94 -14.06
N THR A 509 -22.49 5.13 -13.55
CA THR A 509 -22.43 6.34 -14.39
C THR A 509 -21.31 6.27 -15.43
N ASN A 510 -20.15 5.71 -15.05
CA ASN A 510 -19.02 5.51 -15.95
C ASN A 510 -19.36 4.51 -17.06
N VAL A 511 -19.99 3.38 -16.74
CA VAL A 511 -20.33 2.38 -17.78
C VAL A 511 -21.35 2.91 -18.77
N LEU A 512 -22.38 3.65 -18.33
CA LEU A 512 -23.34 4.26 -19.25
C LEU A 512 -22.67 5.22 -20.23
N THR A 513 -21.73 6.03 -19.74
CA THR A 513 -20.97 6.97 -20.57
C THR A 513 -20.13 6.24 -21.62
N ILE A 514 -19.51 5.11 -21.25
CA ILE A 514 -18.71 4.29 -22.17
C ILE A 514 -19.61 3.56 -23.18
N LEU A 515 -20.77 3.06 -22.74
CA LEU A 515 -21.75 2.39 -23.59
C LEU A 515 -22.37 3.33 -24.64
N ASP A 516 -22.61 4.60 -24.29
CA ASP A 516 -23.08 5.62 -25.24
C ASP A 516 -22.05 5.94 -26.33
N GLN A 517 -20.77 5.70 -26.06
CA GLN A 517 -19.66 5.96 -26.98
C GLN A 517 -19.15 4.68 -27.67
N ALA A 518 -19.73 3.52 -27.37
CA ALA A 518 -19.28 2.23 -27.89
C ALA A 518 -19.48 2.16 -29.41
N GLN A 519 -18.38 1.96 -30.15
CA GLN A 519 -18.40 1.82 -31.61
C GLN A 519 -18.17 0.37 -32.06
N SER A 520 -17.83 -0.52 -31.13
CA SER A 520 -17.58 -1.94 -31.40
C SER A 520 -18.09 -2.83 -30.27
N PHE A 521 -18.30 -4.12 -30.58
CA PHE A 521 -18.58 -5.15 -29.56
C PHE A 521 -17.44 -5.32 -28.55
N THR A 522 -16.21 -4.92 -28.92
CA THR A 522 -15.07 -4.90 -28.00
C THR A 522 -15.22 -3.79 -26.95
N ASP A 523 -15.73 -2.62 -27.35
CA ASP A 523 -15.99 -1.51 -26.43
C ASP A 523 -17.14 -1.86 -25.47
N LEU A 524 -18.20 -2.51 -25.99
CA LEU A 524 -19.32 -3.03 -25.20
C LEU A 524 -18.84 -4.05 -24.14
N ALA A 525 -18.06 -5.06 -24.54
CA ALA A 525 -17.55 -6.06 -23.61
C ALA A 525 -16.62 -5.45 -22.55
N ASN A 526 -15.70 -4.56 -22.96
CA ASN A 526 -14.80 -3.87 -22.05
C ASN A 526 -15.56 -2.97 -21.06
N ALA A 527 -16.63 -2.30 -21.50
CA ALA A 527 -17.48 -1.51 -20.63
C ALA A 527 -18.11 -2.37 -19.52
N ILE A 528 -18.64 -3.54 -19.88
CA ILE A 528 -19.24 -4.49 -18.93
C ILE A 528 -18.16 -5.04 -17.97
N TYR A 529 -16.98 -5.43 -18.46
CA TYR A 529 -15.89 -5.90 -17.59
C TYR A 529 -15.40 -4.82 -16.63
N ASN A 530 -15.29 -3.56 -17.09
CA ASN A 530 -14.93 -2.43 -16.23
C ASN A 530 -15.99 -2.19 -15.16
N TYR A 531 -17.28 -2.23 -15.50
CA TYR A 531 -18.36 -2.07 -14.52
C TYR A 531 -18.31 -3.11 -13.41
N VAL A 532 -18.13 -4.39 -13.78
CA VAL A 532 -18.06 -5.49 -12.81
C VAL A 532 -16.78 -5.38 -11.99
N GLY A 533 -15.63 -5.06 -12.60
CA GLY A 533 -14.38 -4.81 -11.86
C GLY A 533 -14.52 -3.68 -10.83
N ASP A 534 -15.01 -2.52 -11.27
CA ASP A 534 -15.20 -1.33 -10.45
C ASP A 534 -16.22 -1.54 -9.32
N SER A 535 -17.24 -2.38 -9.54
CA SER A 535 -18.29 -2.70 -8.56
C SER A 535 -17.83 -3.64 -7.44
N PHE A 536 -16.74 -4.39 -7.63
CA PHE A 536 -16.23 -5.39 -6.68
C PHE A 536 -14.78 -5.12 -6.23
N ASP A 537 -14.26 -3.91 -6.43
CA ASP A 537 -12.89 -3.48 -6.10
C ASP A 537 -11.80 -4.41 -6.69
N ASN A 538 -12.07 -4.93 -7.90
CA ASN A 538 -11.18 -5.83 -8.62
C ASN A 538 -10.75 -5.20 -9.94
N SER A 539 -9.54 -5.52 -10.40
CA SER A 539 -9.11 -5.11 -11.74
C SER A 539 -10.00 -5.77 -12.80
N SER A 540 -10.46 -4.99 -13.78
CA SER A 540 -11.14 -5.51 -14.97
C SER A 540 -10.21 -6.34 -15.88
N VAL A 541 -8.90 -6.30 -15.63
CA VAL A 541 -7.88 -7.01 -16.39
C VAL A 541 -7.93 -8.51 -16.11
N GLY A 542 -8.26 -9.30 -17.13
CA GLY A 542 -8.31 -10.76 -17.06
C GLY A 542 -9.70 -11.34 -16.73
N LEU A 543 -10.73 -10.49 -16.66
CA LEU A 543 -12.11 -10.95 -16.57
C LEU A 543 -12.53 -11.67 -17.87
N ASN A 544 -13.31 -12.73 -17.70
CA ASN A 544 -13.99 -13.45 -18.76
C ASN A 544 -15.44 -13.70 -18.31
N PRO A 545 -16.33 -14.20 -19.19
CA PRO A 545 -17.75 -14.36 -18.84
C PRO A 545 -17.98 -15.27 -17.61
N GLU A 546 -17.12 -16.27 -17.39
CA GLU A 546 -17.22 -17.19 -16.24
C GLU A 546 -16.80 -16.51 -14.92
N ILE A 547 -15.77 -15.66 -14.95
CA ILE A 547 -15.34 -14.90 -13.77
C ILE A 547 -16.38 -13.83 -13.43
N VAL A 548 -16.96 -13.15 -14.42
CA VAL A 548 -18.07 -12.21 -14.22
C VAL A 548 -19.27 -12.91 -13.58
N LYS A 549 -19.63 -14.10 -14.07
CA LYS A 549 -20.68 -14.94 -13.48
C LYS A 549 -20.40 -15.26 -12.01
N GLN A 550 -19.16 -15.65 -11.68
CA GLN A 550 -18.77 -15.95 -10.31
C GLN A 550 -18.82 -14.72 -9.39
N GLN A 551 -18.36 -13.55 -9.86
CA GLN A 551 -18.36 -12.31 -9.09
C GLN A 551 -19.77 -11.79 -8.80
N LEU A 552 -20.66 -11.80 -9.80
CA LEU A 552 -22.05 -11.39 -9.60
C LEU A 552 -22.82 -12.32 -8.66
N ARG A 553 -22.53 -13.64 -8.70
CA ARG A 553 -23.06 -14.60 -7.72
C ARG A 553 -22.58 -14.30 -6.30
N LEU A 554 -21.31 -13.92 -6.12
CA LEU A 554 -20.79 -13.49 -4.81
C LEU A 554 -21.48 -12.20 -4.31
N GLY A 555 -21.88 -11.33 -5.24
CA GLY A 555 -22.74 -10.16 -4.99
C GLY A 555 -24.21 -10.47 -4.71
N ASN A 556 -24.63 -11.75 -4.71
CA ASN A 556 -26.01 -12.20 -4.49
C ASN A 556 -27.02 -11.67 -5.54
N VAL A 557 -26.55 -11.41 -6.75
CA VAL A 557 -27.37 -11.04 -7.91
C VAL A 557 -28.18 -12.28 -8.37
N PRO A 558 -29.48 -12.15 -8.66
CA PRO A 558 -30.31 -13.22 -9.22
C PRO A 558 -29.71 -13.86 -10.47
N GLU A 559 -29.80 -15.19 -10.57
CA GLU A 559 -29.21 -15.97 -11.66
C GLU A 559 -29.75 -15.55 -13.04
N LEU A 560 -30.99 -15.05 -13.13
CA LEU A 560 -31.58 -14.52 -14.36
C LEU A 560 -30.78 -13.34 -14.94
N SER A 561 -30.46 -12.34 -14.11
CA SER A 561 -29.69 -11.16 -14.51
C SER A 561 -28.25 -11.52 -14.87
N ILE A 562 -27.68 -12.50 -14.15
CA ILE A 562 -26.34 -13.04 -14.43
C ILE A 562 -26.29 -13.74 -15.78
N ASP A 563 -27.28 -14.58 -16.10
CA ASP A 563 -27.31 -15.30 -17.38
C ASP A 563 -27.56 -14.33 -18.55
N GLU A 564 -28.37 -13.29 -18.37
CA GLU A 564 -28.58 -12.24 -19.38
C GLU A 564 -27.27 -11.47 -19.71
N ILE A 565 -26.52 -11.03 -18.70
CA ILE A 565 -25.27 -10.28 -18.93
C ILE A 565 -24.15 -11.16 -19.50
N VAL A 566 -24.08 -12.43 -19.07
CA VAL A 566 -23.11 -13.41 -19.59
C VAL A 566 -23.43 -13.77 -21.05
N ARG A 567 -24.72 -13.86 -21.40
CA ARG A 567 -25.14 -14.06 -22.80
C ARG A 567 -24.64 -12.91 -23.68
N ILE A 568 -24.84 -11.65 -23.26
CA ILE A 568 -24.38 -10.47 -24.00
C ILE A 568 -22.85 -10.48 -24.18
N LEU A 569 -22.09 -10.85 -23.12
CA LEU A 569 -20.63 -10.97 -23.22
C LEU A 569 -20.19 -12.05 -24.23
N ARG A 570 -20.88 -13.20 -24.26
CA ARG A 570 -20.61 -14.28 -25.23
C ARG A 570 -21.00 -13.87 -26.66
N GLU A 571 -22.08 -13.11 -26.83
CA GLU A 571 -22.45 -12.52 -28.12
C GLU A 571 -21.39 -11.53 -28.60
N CYS A 572 -20.80 -10.72 -27.71
CA CYS A 572 -19.69 -9.84 -28.05
C CYS A 572 -18.43 -10.60 -28.49
N ASP A 573 -18.10 -11.70 -27.78
CA ASP A 573 -16.99 -12.57 -28.15
C ASP A 573 -17.21 -13.22 -29.52
N MET A 574 -18.43 -13.70 -29.80
CA MET A 574 -18.79 -14.29 -31.10
C MET A 574 -18.77 -13.26 -32.23
N ALA A 575 -19.32 -12.06 -32.00
CA ALA A 575 -19.34 -10.97 -32.98
C ALA A 575 -17.93 -10.50 -33.38
N ARG A 576 -16.93 -10.75 -32.53
CA ARG A 576 -15.51 -10.49 -32.83
C ARG A 576 -14.93 -11.39 -33.91
N PHE A 577 -15.58 -12.52 -34.20
CA PHE A 577 -15.09 -13.54 -35.13
C PHE A 577 -16.03 -13.80 -36.33
N THR A 578 -17.11 -13.02 -36.49
CA THR A 578 -18.05 -13.14 -37.62
C THR A 578 -17.91 -12.00 -38.66
N PRO A 579 -18.04 -12.26 -39.98
CA PRO A 579 -17.90 -11.24 -41.03
C PRO A 579 -19.12 -10.29 -41.18
N ILE A 580 -18.87 -9.15 -41.86
CA ILE A 580 -19.25 -7.75 -41.51
C ILE A 580 -20.67 -7.26 -41.90
N THR A 581 -21.60 -8.08 -42.40
CA THR A 581 -22.73 -7.50 -43.16
C THR A 581 -23.88 -6.85 -42.34
N SER A 582 -23.87 -6.83 -41.00
CA SER A 582 -24.95 -6.20 -40.20
C SER A 582 -24.57 -5.75 -38.76
N GLN A 583 -23.30 -5.47 -38.48
CA GLN A 583 -22.83 -5.24 -37.09
C GLN A 583 -23.41 -3.98 -36.41
N ASP A 584 -23.74 -2.89 -37.13
CA ASP A 584 -24.14 -1.63 -36.50
C ASP A 584 -25.52 -1.67 -35.81
N SER A 585 -26.49 -2.36 -36.43
CA SER A 585 -27.84 -2.51 -35.86
C SER A 585 -27.86 -3.50 -34.71
N GLU A 586 -27.05 -4.55 -34.82
CA GLU A 586 -26.88 -5.58 -33.77
C GLU A 586 -26.15 -4.99 -32.55
N LEU A 587 -25.12 -4.16 -32.76
CA LEU A 587 -24.41 -3.47 -31.69
C LEU A 587 -25.33 -2.53 -30.92
N LYS A 588 -26.14 -1.71 -31.62
CA LYS A 588 -27.10 -0.81 -30.94
C LYS A 588 -28.12 -1.56 -30.09
N THR A 589 -28.58 -2.71 -30.57
CA THR A 589 -29.52 -3.57 -29.85
C THR A 589 -28.85 -4.20 -28.62
N ALA A 590 -27.61 -4.68 -28.77
CA ALA A 590 -26.82 -5.26 -27.67
C ALA A 590 -26.45 -4.22 -26.61
N VAL A 591 -26.12 -2.98 -27.00
CA VAL A 591 -25.87 -1.87 -26.07
C VAL A 591 -27.12 -1.54 -25.25
N GLU A 592 -28.30 -1.47 -25.89
CA GLU A 592 -29.55 -1.16 -25.19
C GLU A 592 -29.97 -2.30 -24.23
N GLN A 593 -29.79 -3.56 -24.65
CA GLN A 593 -29.98 -4.71 -23.78
C GLN A 593 -29.00 -4.70 -22.60
N ALA A 594 -27.72 -4.37 -22.83
CA ALA A 594 -26.72 -4.28 -21.77
C ALA A 594 -27.08 -3.20 -20.75
N LYS A 595 -27.53 -2.01 -21.18
CA LYS A 595 -27.99 -0.94 -20.27
C LYS A 595 -29.12 -1.40 -19.36
N ASN A 596 -30.14 -2.04 -19.93
CA ASN A 596 -31.29 -2.55 -19.18
C ASN A 596 -30.90 -3.63 -18.14
N VAL A 597 -29.98 -4.52 -18.49
CA VAL A 597 -29.51 -5.58 -17.58
C VAL A 597 -28.62 -5.00 -16.48
N LEU A 598 -27.74 -4.05 -16.82
CA LEU A 598 -26.87 -3.37 -15.86
C LEU A 598 -27.65 -2.52 -14.86
N GLU A 599 -28.78 -1.93 -15.28
CA GLU A 599 -29.69 -1.22 -14.37
C GLU A 599 -30.32 -2.16 -13.34
N LYS A 600 -30.82 -3.32 -13.77
CA LYS A 600 -31.33 -4.36 -12.86
C LYS A 600 -30.25 -4.85 -11.88
N ILE A 601 -29.05 -5.15 -12.39
CA ILE A 601 -27.92 -5.60 -11.57
C ILE A 601 -27.55 -4.55 -10.52
N LYS A 602 -27.57 -3.27 -10.88
CA LYS A 602 -27.34 -2.17 -9.93
C LYS A 602 -28.38 -2.17 -8.80
N GLU A 603 -29.66 -2.28 -9.14
CA GLU A 603 -30.74 -2.32 -8.15
C GLU A 603 -30.61 -3.53 -7.22
N GLU A 604 -30.32 -4.71 -7.79
CA GLU A 604 -30.17 -5.97 -7.07
C GLU A 604 -28.96 -5.97 -6.10
N LEU A 605 -27.86 -5.33 -6.51
CA LEU A 605 -26.69 -5.09 -5.66
C LEU A 605 -26.97 -4.03 -4.58
N GLY A 606 -27.81 -3.03 -4.88
CA GLY A 606 -28.18 -1.96 -3.95
C GLY A 606 -29.18 -2.37 -2.85
N GLU A 607 -30.12 -3.27 -3.15
CA GLU A 607 -31.16 -3.69 -2.20
C GLU A 607 -30.69 -4.71 -1.16
N LYS A 608 -29.70 -5.56 -1.46
CA LYS A 608 -29.29 -6.68 -0.57
C LYS A 608 -27.98 -6.49 0.18
N GLY A 609 -27.18 -5.46 -0.14
CA GLY A 609 -25.97 -5.10 0.60
C GLY A 609 -26.23 -4.65 2.06
N TYR A 610 -27.46 -4.23 2.37
CA TYR A 610 -27.82 -3.67 3.69
C TYR A 610 -28.14 -4.71 4.77
N ALA A 611 -28.45 -5.95 4.40
CA ALA A 611 -28.73 -7.01 5.37
C ALA A 611 -27.46 -7.52 6.09
N LYS A 612 -26.26 -7.31 5.52
CA LYS A 612 -24.99 -7.79 6.10
C LYS A 612 -24.28 -6.80 7.03
N HIS A 613 -24.52 -5.49 6.90
CA HIS A 613 -23.91 -4.52 7.81
C HIS A 613 -24.69 -4.29 9.10
N ALA A 614 -26.02 -4.49 9.11
CA ALA A 614 -26.82 -4.40 10.34
C ALA A 614 -26.54 -5.55 11.33
N ASN A 615 -26.12 -6.73 10.84
CA ASN A 615 -25.87 -7.92 11.66
C ASN A 615 -24.41 -8.09 12.12
N LYS A 616 -23.51 -7.18 11.72
CA LYS A 616 -22.09 -7.20 12.13
C LYS A 616 -21.72 -6.06 13.10
N VAL A 617 -22.68 -5.19 13.43
CA VAL A 617 -22.53 -4.13 14.43
C VAL A 617 -23.30 -4.46 15.73
N SER A 618 -24.05 -5.57 15.75
CA SER A 618 -24.79 -6.08 16.91
C SER A 618 -24.19 -7.35 17.54
N ARG A 619 -22.90 -7.63 17.32
CA ARG A 619 -22.16 -8.68 18.05
C ARG A 619 -20.77 -8.24 18.45
#